data_AF-A0A1S8B1B6-F1
#
_entry.id   AF-A0A1S8B1B6-F1
#
_cell.length_a   1.000
_cell.length_b   1.000
_cell.length_c   1.000
_cell.angle_alpha   90.00
_cell.angle_beta   90.00
_cell.angle_gamma   90.00
#
_symmetry.space_group_name_H-M   'P 1'
#
loop_
_entity.id
_entity.type
_entity.pdbx_description
1 polymer ?
#
loop_
_entity_poly.entity_id
_entity_poly.type
_entity_poly.pdbx_seq_one_letter_code
_entity_poly.pdbx_strand_id
1 'polypeptide(L)'
;MGRVPHARQEASPSKRSDARCACGARADGYDAGSDEPACRSCVPFRADGGPTAGSPEARRQADALETIASELRYQNAVLTEVINTLDAIHGEGMRSLTAIHTAIEDHEVTRREQEGI
;
A
#
# COMPACT_ATOMS: atom_id res chain seq x y z
N MET A 1 31.08 25.97 -28.00
CA MET A 1 30.27 24.73 -28.05
C MET A 1 29.24 24.78 -26.92
N GLY A 2 27.99 25.13 -27.22
CA GLY A 2 26.91 25.25 -26.24
C GLY A 2 25.89 24.12 -26.43
N ARG A 3 25.58 23.38 -25.35
CA ARG A 3 24.58 22.31 -25.37
C ARG A 3 23.19 22.94 -25.55
N VAL A 4 22.52 22.62 -26.65
CA VAL A 4 21.11 22.94 -26.86
C VAL A 4 20.32 22.14 -25.82
N PRO A 5 19.53 22.77 -24.93
CA PRO A 5 18.62 22.04 -24.07
C PRO A 5 17.60 21.37 -24.98
N HIS A 6 17.39 20.06 -24.83
CA HIS A 6 16.24 19.40 -25.43
C HIS A 6 14.99 20.01 -24.80
N ALA A 7 14.43 21.04 -25.43
CA ALA A 7 13.09 21.49 -25.13
C ALA A 7 12.17 20.34 -25.54
N ARG A 8 11.85 19.46 -24.58
CA ARG A 8 10.72 18.55 -24.71
C ARG A 8 9.50 19.45 -24.86
N GLN A 9 9.10 19.69 -26.10
CA GLN A 9 7.80 20.26 -26.39
C GLN A 9 6.79 19.20 -25.97
N GLU A 10 6.34 19.28 -24.72
CA GLU A 10 5.05 18.74 -24.33
C GLU A 10 4.02 19.57 -25.10
N ALA A 11 3.79 19.19 -26.36
CA ALA A 11 2.67 19.66 -27.13
C ALA A 11 1.44 19.27 -26.32
N SER A 12 0.92 20.21 -25.53
CA SER A 12 -0.37 20.06 -24.87
C SER A 12 -1.38 19.98 -26.02
N PRO A 13 -1.97 18.81 -26.35
CA PRO A 13 -2.85 18.74 -27.49
C PRO A 13 -4.08 19.57 -27.14
N SER A 14 -4.31 20.65 -27.87
CA SER A 14 -5.37 21.63 -27.64
C SER A 14 -6.77 21.12 -28.04
N LYS A 15 -6.98 19.79 -28.06
CA LYS A 15 -8.22 19.13 -28.50
C LYS A 15 -8.59 17.89 -27.65
N ARG A 16 -8.37 17.93 -26.34
CA ARG A 16 -8.62 16.78 -25.43
C ARG A 16 -10.11 16.51 -25.14
N SER A 17 -11.02 17.43 -25.42
CA SER A 17 -12.42 17.33 -24.93
C SER A 17 -13.32 16.38 -25.72
N ASP A 18 -13.08 16.19 -27.02
CA ASP A 18 -13.99 15.45 -27.92
C ASP A 18 -13.38 14.17 -28.50
N ALA A 19 -12.22 13.76 -27.98
CA ALA A 19 -11.57 12.54 -28.40
C ALA A 19 -12.46 11.32 -28.06
N ARG A 20 -12.59 10.39 -29.01
CA ARG A 20 -13.39 9.18 -28.86
C ARG A 20 -12.51 7.95 -28.98
N CYS A 21 -12.82 6.96 -28.16
CA CYS A 21 -12.26 5.63 -28.29
C CYS A 21 -12.78 4.95 -29.56
N ALA A 22 -12.04 3.99 -30.11
CA ALA A 22 -12.50 3.11 -31.19
C ALA A 22 -13.87 2.44 -30.91
N CYS A 23 -14.23 2.22 -29.63
CA CYS A 23 -15.54 1.70 -29.23
C CYS A 23 -16.68 2.74 -29.23
N GLY A 24 -16.40 4.00 -29.62
CA GLY A 24 -17.36 5.10 -29.68
C GLY A 24 -17.59 5.86 -28.36
N ALA A 25 -17.10 5.32 -27.23
CA ALA A 25 -17.12 5.99 -25.94
C ALA A 25 -16.22 7.23 -25.92
N ARG A 26 -16.50 8.15 -24.99
CA ARG A 26 -15.61 9.28 -24.72
C ARG A 26 -14.25 8.75 -24.27
N ALA A 27 -13.17 9.28 -24.82
CA ALA A 27 -11.83 8.89 -24.42
C ALA A 27 -11.50 9.47 -23.04
N ASP A 28 -10.89 8.66 -22.18
CA ASP A 28 -10.41 9.07 -20.86
C ASP A 28 -8.92 9.46 -20.91
N GLY A 29 -8.24 9.14 -22.01
CA GLY A 29 -6.83 9.37 -22.23
C GLY A 29 -6.37 8.78 -23.55
N TYR A 30 -5.06 8.63 -23.70
CA TYR A 30 -4.42 8.01 -24.86
C TYR A 30 -3.73 6.72 -24.46
N ASP A 31 -3.77 5.72 -25.34
CA ASP A 31 -2.99 4.50 -25.21
C ASP A 31 -1.51 4.78 -25.47
N ALA A 32 -0.64 4.33 -24.57
CA ALA A 32 0.79 4.57 -24.64
C ALA A 32 1.47 3.87 -25.82
N GLY A 33 0.90 2.76 -26.29
CA GLY A 33 1.48 1.94 -27.36
C GLY A 33 1.13 2.45 -28.76
N SER A 34 -0.08 2.99 -28.93
CA SER A 34 -0.60 3.44 -30.23
C SER A 34 -0.73 4.94 -30.39
N ASP A 35 -0.62 5.72 -29.30
CA ASP A 35 -0.92 7.16 -29.26
C ASP A 35 -2.33 7.48 -29.81
N GLU A 36 -3.28 6.55 -29.62
CA GLU A 36 -4.69 6.71 -29.98
C GLU A 36 -5.55 7.03 -28.75
N PRO A 37 -6.65 7.80 -28.90
CA PRO A 37 -7.56 8.05 -27.80
C PRO A 37 -8.31 6.77 -27.42
N ALA A 38 -8.34 6.45 -26.13
CA ALA A 38 -8.99 5.25 -25.65
C ALA A 38 -9.70 5.49 -24.30
N CYS A 39 -10.80 4.77 -24.08
CA CYS A 39 -11.55 4.79 -22.82
C CYS A 39 -10.95 3.80 -21.82
N ARG A 40 -11.26 3.94 -20.53
CA ARG A 40 -10.71 3.11 -19.45
C ARG A 40 -10.83 1.60 -19.70
N SER A 41 -11.86 1.14 -20.40
CA SER A 41 -12.09 -0.28 -20.71
C SER A 41 -11.33 -0.78 -21.95
N CYS A 42 -10.92 0.12 -22.85
CA CYS A 42 -10.28 -0.24 -24.11
C CYS A 42 -8.79 0.10 -24.15
N VAL A 43 -8.26 0.82 -23.16
CA VAL A 43 -6.83 1.11 -23.05
C VAL A 43 -6.08 -0.13 -22.54
N PRO A 44 -5.16 -0.72 -23.33
CA PRO A 44 -4.28 -1.80 -22.86
C PRO A 44 -3.18 -1.25 -21.94
N PHE A 45 -2.59 -0.10 -22.27
CA PHE A 45 -1.54 0.55 -21.50
C PHE A 45 -1.79 2.06 -21.41
N ARG A 46 -2.02 2.58 -20.20
CA ARG A 46 -2.22 4.02 -20.05
C ARG A 46 -0.90 4.78 -20.20
N ALA A 47 -0.92 5.91 -20.90
CA ALA A 47 0.22 6.82 -21.01
C ALA A 47 0.69 7.41 -19.66
N ASP A 48 -0.15 7.35 -18.61
CA ASP A 48 0.19 7.76 -17.24
C ASP A 48 0.87 6.66 -16.41
N GLY A 49 1.03 5.44 -16.96
CA GLY A 49 1.62 4.30 -16.26
C GLY A 49 0.82 3.79 -15.06
N GLY A 50 -0.40 4.31 -14.86
CA GLY A 50 -1.24 3.93 -13.75
C GLY A 50 -1.95 2.61 -14.02
N PRO A 51 -2.08 1.70 -13.02
CA PRO A 51 -2.89 0.51 -13.19
C PRO A 51 -4.33 0.90 -13.54
N THR A 52 -4.96 0.13 -14.42
CA THR A 52 -6.40 0.23 -14.64
C THR A 52 -7.08 -0.02 -13.30
N ALA A 53 -7.70 1.01 -12.70
CA ALA A 53 -8.44 0.84 -11.46
C ALA A 53 -9.47 -0.29 -11.65
N GLY A 54 -9.32 -1.36 -10.88
CA GLY A 54 -10.11 -2.59 -11.01
C GLY A 54 -9.42 -3.77 -11.70
N SER A 55 -8.15 -3.66 -12.13
CA SER A 55 -7.41 -4.82 -12.61
C SER A 55 -7.21 -5.86 -11.49
N PRO A 56 -7.16 -7.17 -11.83
CA PRO A 56 -6.84 -8.22 -10.86
C PRO A 56 -5.50 -7.96 -10.14
N GLU A 57 -4.51 -7.41 -10.83
CA GLU A 57 -3.20 -7.06 -10.30
C GLU A 57 -3.29 -5.94 -9.25
N ALA A 58 -4.06 -4.88 -9.53
CA ALA A 58 -4.25 -3.77 -8.59
C ALA A 58 -5.01 -4.22 -7.33
N ARG A 59 -5.98 -5.14 -7.47
CA ARG A 59 -6.67 -5.75 -6.34
C ARG A 59 -5.72 -6.60 -5.49
N ARG A 60 -4.94 -7.49 -6.11
CA ARG A 60 -3.92 -8.28 -5.40
C ARG A 60 -2.89 -7.40 -4.68
N GLN A 61 -2.50 -6.29 -5.28
CA GLN A 61 -1.60 -5.34 -4.64
C GLN A 61 -2.25 -4.65 -3.43
N ALA A 62 -3.51 -4.23 -3.53
CA ALA A 62 -4.24 -3.64 -2.41
C ALA A 62 -4.39 -4.64 -1.25
N ASP A 63 -4.76 -5.89 -1.54
CA ASP A 63 -4.90 -6.96 -0.53
C ASP A 63 -3.55 -7.25 0.17
N ALA A 64 -2.45 -7.26 -0.59
CA ALA A 64 -1.11 -7.43 -0.03
C ALA A 64 -0.71 -6.26 0.89
N LEU A 65 -1.02 -5.02 0.49
CA LEU A 65 -0.74 -3.84 1.31
C LEU A 65 -1.58 -3.82 2.59
N GLU A 66 -2.84 -4.25 2.53
CA GLU A 66 -3.70 -4.37 3.71
C GLU A 66 -3.16 -5.42 4.68
N THR A 67 -2.69 -6.55 4.17
CA THR A 67 -2.03 -7.59 4.97
C THR A 67 -0.79 -7.05 5.68
N ILE A 68 0.09 -6.35 4.96
CA ILE A 68 1.29 -5.72 5.54
C ILE A 68 0.91 -4.70 6.61
N ALA A 69 -0.11 -3.86 6.35
CA ALA A 69 -0.55 -2.87 7.31
C ALA A 69 -1.11 -3.49 8.59
N SER A 70 -1.83 -4.61 8.48
CA SER A 70 -2.32 -5.37 9.64
C SER A 70 -1.16 -5.92 10.48
N GLU A 71 -0.19 -6.55 9.82
CA GLU A 71 0.99 -7.12 10.47
C GLU A 71 1.83 -6.06 11.18
N LEU A 72 2.03 -4.88 10.56
CA LEU A 72 2.75 -3.77 11.18
C LEU A 72 2.03 -3.23 12.42
N ARG A 73 0.69 -3.16 12.41
CA ARG A 73 -0.06 -2.75 13.61
C ARG A 73 0.11 -3.75 14.75
N TYR A 74 0.06 -5.05 14.42
CA TYR A 74 0.30 -6.11 15.40
C TYR A 74 1.70 -6.01 16.00
N GLN A 75 2.73 -5.90 15.17
CA GLN A 75 4.12 -5.75 15.64
C GLN A 75 4.31 -4.51 16.51
N ASN A 76 3.71 -3.37 16.14
CA ASN A 76 3.77 -2.16 16.96
C ASN A 76 3.09 -2.33 18.33
N ALA A 77 1.99 -3.08 18.40
CA ALA A 77 1.33 -3.40 19.67
C ALA A 77 2.23 -4.27 20.56
N VAL A 78 2.82 -5.34 19.99
CA VAL A 78 3.77 -6.22 20.71
C VAL A 78 4.98 -5.44 21.19
N LEU A 79 5.57 -4.58 20.35
CA LEU A 79 6.71 -3.75 20.75
C LEU A 79 6.37 -2.79 21.90
N THR A 80 5.16 -2.22 21.88
CA THR A 80 4.69 -1.36 22.98
C THR A 80 4.60 -2.14 24.29
N GLU A 81 4.11 -3.37 24.24
CA GLU A 81 4.04 -4.24 25.42
C GLU A 81 5.43 -4.66 25.93
N VAL A 82 6.36 -4.99 25.02
CA VAL A 82 7.75 -5.28 25.39
C VAL A 82 8.39 -4.08 26.08
N ILE A 83 8.19 -2.87 25.55
CA ILE A 83 8.69 -1.62 26.16
C ILE A 83 8.10 -1.44 27.55
N ASN A 84 6.77 -1.58 27.71
CA ASN A 84 6.12 -1.44 29.01
C ASN A 84 6.62 -2.48 30.02
N THR A 85 6.87 -3.71 29.58
CA THR A 85 7.42 -4.78 30.42
C THR A 85 8.85 -4.47 30.85
N LEU A 86 9.69 -4.00 29.92
CA LEU A 86 11.06 -3.60 30.24
C LEU A 86 11.08 -2.38 31.16
N ASP A 87 10.21 -1.39 30.96
CA ASP A 87 10.10 -0.23 31.85
C ASP A 87 9.61 -0.65 33.24
N ALA A 88 8.68 -1.60 33.34
CA ALA A 88 8.25 -2.16 34.63
C ALA A 88 9.38 -2.94 35.34
N ILE A 89 10.27 -3.60 34.59
CA ILE A 89 11.44 -4.30 35.14
C ILE A 89 12.52 -3.31 35.60
N HIS A 90 12.79 -2.27 34.81
CA HIS A 90 13.82 -1.28 35.10
C HIS A 90 13.38 -0.26 36.16
N GLY A 91 12.11 0.14 36.17
CA GLY A 91 11.54 1.12 37.10
C GLY A 91 11.37 0.60 38.52
N GLU A 92 11.29 -0.72 38.71
CA GLU A 92 11.06 -1.33 40.02
C GLU A 92 12.28 -2.00 40.67
N GLY A 93 13.45 -1.97 40.03
CA GLY A 93 14.65 -2.60 40.57
C GLY A 93 14.51 -4.12 40.64
N MET A 94 14.96 -4.81 39.59
CA MET A 94 15.18 -6.27 39.56
C MET A 94 14.07 -7.09 40.25
N ARG A 95 12.84 -7.06 39.70
CA ARG A 95 11.81 -8.04 40.09
C ARG A 95 12.31 -9.45 39.80
N SER A 96 12.09 -10.35 40.76
CA SER A 96 12.46 -11.77 40.70
C SER A 96 12.01 -12.41 39.38
N LEU A 97 12.86 -13.23 38.75
CA LEU A 97 12.56 -14.04 37.56
C LEU A 97 11.20 -14.76 37.64
N THR A 98 10.75 -15.10 38.85
CA THR A 98 9.44 -15.69 39.12
C THR A 98 8.29 -14.79 38.66
N ALA A 99 8.37 -13.48 38.89
CA ALA A 99 7.32 -12.54 38.48
C ALA A 99 7.23 -12.40 36.95
N ILE A 100 8.38 -12.50 36.27
CA ILE A 100 8.46 -12.49 34.81
C ILE A 100 7.81 -13.76 34.24
N HIS A 101 8.11 -14.93 34.82
CA HIS A 101 7.52 -16.19 34.39
C HIS A 101 5.99 -16.20 34.53
N THR A 102 5.49 -15.73 35.68
CA THR A 102 4.04 -15.66 35.91
C THR A 102 3.33 -14.70 34.97
N ALA A 103 3.94 -13.54 34.67
CA ALA A 103 3.35 -12.60 33.71
C ALA A 103 3.30 -13.17 32.28
N ILE A 104 4.30 -13.96 31.88
CA ILE A 104 4.32 -14.65 30.59
C ILE A 104 3.25 -15.75 30.54
N GLU A 105 3.12 -16.55 31.60
CA GLU A 105 2.09 -17.60 31.70
C GLU A 105 0.67 -17.01 31.66
N ASP A 106 0.41 -15.93 32.40
CA ASP A 106 -0.88 -15.23 32.39
C ASP A 106 -1.18 -14.66 30.99
N HIS A 107 -0.17 -14.13 30.29
CA HIS A 107 -0.34 -13.64 28.93
C HIS A 107 -0.66 -14.79 27.95
N GLU A 108 -0.06 -15.97 28.10
CA GLU A 108 -0.41 -17.15 27.30
C GLU A 108 -1.85 -17.65 27.55
N VAL A 109 -2.33 -17.56 28.80
CA VAL A 109 -3.72 -17.90 29.15
C VAL A 109 -4.67 -16.92 28.47
N THR A 110 -4.39 -15.62 28.58
CA THR A 110 -5.21 -14.56 27.98
C THR A 110 -5.25 -14.69 26.44
N ARG A 111 -4.14 -15.11 25.82
CA ARG A 111 -4.05 -15.39 24.38
C ARG A 111 -4.92 -16.58 23.96
N ARG A 112 -4.94 -17.68 24.73
CA ARG A 112 -5.82 -18.84 24.45
C ARG A 112 -7.30 -18.48 24.55
N GLU A 113 -7.67 -17.66 25.53
CA GLU A 113 -9.04 -17.18 25.70
C GLU A 113 -9.51 -16.29 24.53
N GLN A 114 -8.61 -15.51 23.94
CA GLN A 114 -8.90 -14.69 22.74
C GLN A 114 -8.92 -15.50 21.44
N GLU A 115 -8.12 -16.57 21.35
CA GLU A 115 -8.06 -17.47 20.19
C GLU A 115 -9.21 -18.51 20.19
N GLY A 116 -9.99 -18.62 21.28
CA GLY A 116 -11.18 -19.47 21.35
C GLY A 116 -10.87 -20.97 21.28
N ILE A 117 -9.79 -21.41 21.90
CA ILE A 117 -9.41 -22.83 22.06
C ILE A 117 -9.54 -23.23 23.53
#